data_AF-A0A7T5EIV1-F1
#
_entry.id   AF-A0A7T5EIV1-F1
#
_cell.length_a   1.000
_cell.length_b   1.000
_cell.length_c   1.000
_cell.angle_alpha   90.00
_cell.angle_beta   90.00
_cell.angle_gamma   90.00
#
_symmetry.space_group_name_H-M   'P 1'
#
loop_
_entity.id
_entity.type
_entity.pdbx_description
1 polymer ?
#
loop_
_entity_poly.entity_id
_entity_poly.type
_entity_poly.pdbx_seq_one_letter_code
_entity_poly.pdbx_strand_id
1 'polypeptide(L)'
;MVPFQKKSYWQKLQQYRLPLALIFFLLLCTTVWIDGYLYPGSNLIGLYLLNFVLAGIVFWRSMALQMISAALLTCFYYYFAPFRSPHISVIFFNGLTYLLATLSISYAIRYHRREKENTLNLTLVLAKSLDARDKYTAFHSENVAMYAYRIAKEMGLSQKSCERIYLGGLLHDIGKIGVPESILTKPSKLTEEEYAIVKQHPSIGYEMVKHISLFRNNGVLDAILYHHERYDGKGYPKGLAGEEIPQVARIMAIADSFDAMTSRRGYRAQTDIHYAVREIRKNKGTQFDPVIADVFLQIVEREGEDILSRREETVRLPNQDKGTHLR
;
A
#
# COMPACT_ATOMS: atom_id res chain seq x y z
N MET A 1 18.68 -20.50 10.52
CA MET A 1 17.61 -20.52 11.54
C MET A 1 17.42 -19.07 11.98
N VAL A 2 16.32 -18.32 11.80
CA VAL A 2 14.87 -18.54 11.55
C VAL A 2 14.40 -17.34 10.68
N PRO A 3 13.37 -17.48 9.82
CA PRO A 3 13.01 -16.50 8.80
C PRO A 3 12.11 -15.38 9.36
N PHE A 4 12.31 -14.14 8.92
CA PHE A 4 11.43 -13.03 9.26
C PHE A 4 10.92 -12.31 8.01
N GLN A 5 10.10 -13.01 7.21
CA GLN A 5 9.30 -12.38 6.16
C GLN A 5 8.20 -11.51 6.80
N LYS A 6 8.46 -10.19 6.89
CA LYS A 6 7.46 -9.20 7.34
C LYS A 6 6.47 -8.89 6.20
N LYS A 7 5.39 -9.66 6.14
CA LYS A 7 4.10 -9.09 6.56
C LYS A 7 3.53 -7.86 5.80
N SER A 8 3.22 -7.87 4.50
CA SER A 8 2.42 -6.79 3.84
C SER A 8 1.17 -6.45 4.68
N TYR A 9 0.66 -5.22 4.66
CA TYR A 9 -0.59 -4.85 5.38
C TYR A 9 -1.77 -5.80 5.10
N TRP A 10 -1.77 -6.41 3.91
CA TRP A 10 -2.75 -7.40 3.50
C TRP A 10 -2.45 -8.80 4.01
N GLN A 11 -1.16 -9.12 4.23
CA GLN A 11 -0.76 -10.26 5.04
C GLN A 11 -1.01 -10.01 6.55
N LYS A 12 -1.14 -8.76 7.01
CA LYS A 12 -1.69 -8.41 8.34
C LYS A 12 -3.21 -8.62 8.40
N LEU A 13 -3.99 -8.27 7.37
CA LEU A 13 -5.41 -8.67 7.28
C LEU A 13 -5.59 -10.19 7.16
N GLN A 14 -4.63 -10.88 6.54
CA GLN A 14 -4.53 -12.34 6.55
C GLN A 14 -4.11 -12.88 7.93
N GLN A 15 -3.28 -12.16 8.68
CA GLN A 15 -2.99 -12.40 10.09
C GLN A 15 -4.23 -12.17 10.95
N TYR A 16 -5.12 -11.24 10.57
CA TYR A 16 -6.41 -11.03 11.23
C TYR A 16 -7.50 -12.01 10.76
N ARG A 17 -7.30 -12.77 9.68
CA ARG A 17 -8.26 -13.79 9.26
C ARG A 17 -8.41 -14.90 10.29
N LEU A 18 -7.31 -15.34 10.88
CA LEU A 18 -7.32 -16.36 11.93
C LEU A 18 -8.08 -15.86 13.19
N PRO A 19 -7.75 -14.68 13.78
CA PRO A 19 -8.50 -14.16 14.91
C PRO A 19 -9.93 -13.76 14.54
N LEU A 20 -10.23 -13.27 13.34
CA LEU A 20 -11.62 -13.01 12.92
C LEU A 20 -12.41 -14.32 12.76
N ALA A 21 -11.79 -15.38 12.26
CA ALA A 21 -12.41 -16.70 12.22
C ALA A 21 -12.62 -17.26 13.64
N LEU A 22 -11.64 -17.10 14.53
CA LEU A 22 -11.78 -17.48 15.95
C LEU A 22 -12.90 -16.70 16.64
N ILE A 23 -12.98 -15.38 16.41
CA ILE A 23 -14.07 -14.53 16.90
C ILE A 23 -15.42 -15.00 16.35
N PHE A 24 -15.49 -15.34 15.06
CA PHE A 24 -16.70 -15.89 14.45
C PHE A 24 -17.13 -17.21 15.11
N PHE A 25 -16.22 -18.16 15.27
CA PHE A 25 -16.55 -19.45 15.91
C PHE A 25 -16.91 -19.28 17.39
N LEU A 26 -16.20 -18.42 18.11
CA LEU A 26 -16.51 -18.11 19.51
C LEU A 26 -17.90 -17.47 19.62
N LEU A 27 -18.21 -16.49 18.78
CA LEU A 27 -19.53 -15.86 18.74
C LEU A 27 -20.62 -16.88 18.39
N LEU A 28 -20.39 -17.75 17.41
CA LEU A 28 -21.31 -18.80 17.02
C LEU A 28 -21.61 -19.75 18.18
N CYS A 29 -20.56 -20.26 18.85
CA CYS A 29 -20.71 -21.12 20.02
C CYS A 29 -21.48 -20.42 21.15
N THR A 30 -21.16 -19.15 21.44
CA THR A 30 -21.89 -18.38 22.46
C THR A 30 -23.35 -18.16 22.06
N THR A 31 -23.63 -17.90 20.78
CA THR A 31 -24.99 -17.68 20.27
C THR A 31 -25.82 -18.95 20.44
N VAL A 32 -25.29 -20.09 20.02
CA VAL A 32 -25.95 -21.40 20.19
C VAL A 32 -26.14 -21.76 21.65
N TRP A 33 -25.17 -21.45 22.52
CA TRP A 33 -25.29 -21.71 23.96
C TRP A 33 -26.36 -20.83 24.62
N ILE A 34 -26.42 -19.54 24.28
CA ILE A 34 -27.45 -18.61 24.78
C ILE A 34 -28.84 -19.07 24.32
N ASP A 35 -29.00 -19.39 23.04
CA ASP A 35 -30.29 -19.77 22.44
C ASP A 35 -30.79 -21.13 22.95
N GLY A 36 -29.87 -22.10 23.09
CA GLY A 36 -30.23 -23.44 23.55
C GLY A 36 -30.42 -23.58 25.05
N TYR A 37 -29.71 -22.80 25.89
CA TYR A 37 -29.64 -23.04 27.33
C TYR A 37 -30.13 -21.87 28.19
N LEU A 38 -29.73 -20.63 27.89
CA LEU A 38 -30.09 -19.48 28.73
C LEU A 38 -31.47 -18.93 28.44
N TYR A 39 -31.84 -18.84 27.16
CA TYR A 39 -33.12 -18.26 26.72
C TYR A 39 -33.85 -19.18 25.73
N PRO A 40 -34.11 -20.46 26.09
CA PRO A 40 -34.77 -21.40 25.20
C PRO A 40 -36.14 -20.87 24.77
N GLY A 41 -36.41 -20.89 23.46
CA GLY A 41 -37.68 -20.42 22.90
C GLY A 41 -37.84 -18.89 22.90
N SER A 42 -36.77 -18.12 23.06
CA SER A 42 -36.77 -16.68 22.78
C SER A 42 -36.40 -16.41 21.33
N ASN A 43 -36.88 -15.31 20.75
CA ASN A 43 -36.47 -14.92 19.39
C ASN A 43 -35.14 -14.14 19.46
N LEU A 44 -34.02 -14.83 19.21
CA LEU A 44 -32.67 -14.26 19.25
C LEU A 44 -32.09 -13.92 17.87
N ILE A 45 -32.94 -13.58 16.90
CA ILE A 45 -32.54 -13.28 15.51
C ILE A 45 -31.38 -12.27 15.41
N GLY A 46 -31.30 -11.30 16.33
CA GLY A 46 -30.22 -10.30 16.38
C GLY A 46 -28.81 -10.92 16.54
N LEU A 47 -28.67 -11.96 17.35
CA LEU A 47 -27.38 -12.65 17.54
C LEU A 47 -26.96 -13.44 16.30
N TYR A 48 -27.93 -14.07 15.63
CA TYR A 48 -27.68 -14.76 14.36
C TYR A 48 -27.32 -13.78 13.25
N LEU A 49 -27.97 -12.61 13.17
CA LEU A 49 -27.62 -11.54 12.23
C LEU A 49 -26.15 -11.11 12.36
N LEU A 50 -25.65 -10.97 13.59
CA LEU A 50 -24.24 -10.64 13.83
C LEU A 50 -23.30 -11.73 13.27
N ASN A 51 -23.66 -13.01 13.45
CA ASN A 51 -22.90 -14.13 12.87
C ASN A 51 -22.94 -14.13 11.34
N PHE A 52 -24.06 -13.79 10.71
CA PHE A 52 -24.14 -13.68 9.25
C PHE A 52 -23.23 -12.57 8.71
N VAL A 53 -23.23 -11.39 9.35
CA VAL A 53 -22.33 -10.30 8.96
C VAL A 53 -20.86 -10.73 9.08
N LEU A 54 -20.48 -11.37 10.19
CA LEU A 54 -19.13 -11.89 10.37
C LEU A 54 -18.79 -12.99 9.36
N ALA A 55 -19.71 -13.88 9.02
CA ALA A 55 -19.51 -14.90 7.99
C ALA A 55 -19.21 -14.26 6.62
N GLY A 56 -19.95 -13.21 6.25
CA GLY A 56 -19.67 -12.42 5.04
C GLY A 56 -18.25 -11.84 5.03
N ILE A 57 -17.81 -11.28 6.16
CA ILE A 57 -16.47 -10.68 6.31
C ILE A 57 -15.36 -11.75 6.35
N VAL A 58 -15.53 -12.86 7.06
CA VAL A 58 -14.50 -13.90 7.25
C VAL A 58 -14.31 -14.73 5.98
N PHE A 59 -15.42 -15.12 5.35
CA PHE A 59 -15.42 -16.03 4.21
C PHE A 59 -15.48 -15.32 2.87
N TRP A 60 -15.30 -13.99 2.81
CA TRP A 60 -15.39 -13.15 1.60
C TRP A 60 -14.67 -13.67 0.34
N ARG A 61 -13.65 -14.54 0.48
CA ARG A 61 -12.89 -15.16 -0.62
C ARG A 61 -13.48 -16.47 -1.15
N SER A 62 -14.33 -17.15 -0.39
CA SER A 62 -14.89 -18.47 -0.73
C SER A 62 -16.40 -18.44 -0.68
N MET A 63 -17.03 -18.47 -1.86
CA MET A 63 -18.48 -18.52 -1.99
C MET A 63 -19.06 -19.80 -1.37
N ALA A 64 -18.36 -20.93 -1.51
CA ALA A 64 -18.79 -22.20 -0.93
C ALA A 64 -18.86 -22.14 0.61
N LEU A 65 -17.85 -21.56 1.27
CA LEU A 65 -17.85 -21.42 2.73
C LEU A 65 -18.96 -20.47 3.21
N GLN A 66 -19.31 -19.46 2.41
CA GLN A 66 -20.43 -18.56 2.71
C GLN A 66 -21.75 -19.29 2.64
N MET A 67 -21.99 -20.05 1.57
CA MET A 67 -23.19 -20.87 1.42
C MET A 67 -23.35 -21.85 2.57
N ILE A 68 -22.27 -22.56 2.94
CA ILE A 68 -22.25 -23.49 4.07
C ILE A 68 -22.55 -22.75 5.37
N SER A 69 -21.87 -21.63 5.64
CA SER A 69 -22.08 -20.86 6.88
C SER A 69 -23.50 -20.30 6.96
N ALA A 70 -24.06 -19.81 5.85
CA ALA A 70 -25.39 -19.24 5.81
C ALA A 70 -26.47 -20.33 6.01
N ALA A 71 -26.28 -21.49 5.38
CA ALA A 71 -27.16 -22.65 5.57
C ALA A 71 -27.13 -23.14 7.02
N LEU A 72 -25.93 -23.33 7.61
CA LEU A 72 -25.79 -23.77 8.99
C LEU A 72 -26.41 -22.80 10.00
N LEU A 73 -26.16 -21.50 9.84
CA LEU A 73 -26.75 -20.47 10.71
C LEU A 73 -28.28 -20.43 10.60
N THR A 74 -28.82 -20.60 9.39
CA THR A 74 -30.27 -20.69 9.18
C THR A 74 -30.85 -21.92 9.86
N CYS A 75 -30.19 -23.09 9.72
CA CYS A 75 -30.60 -24.32 10.39
C CYS A 75 -30.56 -24.18 11.91
N PHE A 76 -29.49 -23.62 12.47
CA PHE A 76 -29.37 -23.42 13.92
C PHE A 76 -30.45 -22.47 14.45
N TYR A 77 -30.71 -21.36 13.77
CA TYR A 77 -31.75 -20.41 14.17
C TYR A 77 -33.12 -21.10 14.28
N TYR A 78 -33.52 -21.87 13.27
CA TYR A 78 -34.84 -22.53 13.29
C TYR A 78 -34.90 -23.79 14.17
N TYR A 79 -33.77 -24.41 14.48
CA TYR A 79 -33.72 -25.52 15.43
C TYR A 79 -34.07 -25.07 16.86
N PHE A 80 -33.59 -23.89 17.27
CA PHE A 80 -33.82 -23.35 18.62
C PHE A 80 -35.00 -22.36 18.69
N ALA A 81 -35.50 -21.88 17.55
CA ALA A 81 -36.60 -20.93 17.51
C ALA A 81 -37.89 -21.48 18.18
N PRO A 82 -38.66 -20.63 18.88
CA PRO A 82 -39.92 -21.03 19.54
C PRO A 82 -41.06 -21.44 18.60
N PHE A 83 -40.88 -21.25 17.29
CA PHE A 83 -41.92 -21.55 16.31
C PHE A 83 -42.00 -23.07 16.13
N ARG A 84 -43.08 -23.68 16.65
CA ARG A 84 -43.30 -25.14 16.68
C ARG A 84 -43.29 -25.83 15.30
N SER A 85 -43.43 -25.07 14.20
CA SER A 85 -43.38 -25.57 12.82
C SER A 85 -43.29 -24.41 11.80
N PRO A 86 -42.11 -23.78 11.59
CA PRO A 86 -41.95 -22.82 10.50
C PRO A 86 -42.25 -23.48 9.15
N HIS A 87 -43.07 -22.84 8.31
CA HIS A 87 -43.26 -23.31 6.94
C HIS A 87 -41.93 -23.34 6.20
N ILE A 88 -41.70 -24.36 5.38
CA ILE A 88 -40.44 -24.53 4.64
C ILE A 88 -40.11 -23.31 3.76
N SER A 89 -41.15 -22.61 3.28
CA SER A 89 -41.03 -21.35 2.55
C SER A 89 -40.35 -20.26 3.39
N VAL A 90 -40.70 -20.13 4.67
CA VAL A 90 -40.14 -19.11 5.58
C VAL A 90 -38.67 -19.39 5.88
N ILE A 91 -38.30 -20.66 6.05
CA ILE A 91 -36.90 -21.07 6.20
C ILE A 91 -36.12 -20.74 4.93
N PHE A 92 -36.67 -21.09 3.77
CA PHE A 92 -36.04 -20.86 2.48
C PHE A 92 -35.81 -19.37 2.20
N PHE A 93 -36.84 -18.52 2.36
CA PHE A 93 -36.72 -17.09 2.11
C PHE A 93 -35.72 -16.41 3.07
N ASN A 94 -35.74 -16.75 4.36
CA ASN A 94 -34.76 -16.18 5.29
C ASN A 94 -33.34 -16.66 5.00
N GLY A 95 -33.15 -17.95 4.69
CA GLY A 95 -31.85 -18.48 4.26
C GLY A 95 -31.34 -17.80 2.99
N LEU A 96 -32.22 -17.55 2.03
CA LEU A 96 -31.92 -16.79 0.82
C LEU A 96 -31.53 -15.34 1.14
N THR A 97 -32.29 -14.64 2.01
CA THR A 97 -31.97 -13.28 2.44
C THR A 97 -30.60 -13.19 3.09
N TYR A 98 -30.27 -14.12 3.99
CA TYR A 98 -28.96 -14.16 4.63
C TYR A 98 -27.83 -14.49 3.66
N LEU A 99 -28.06 -15.42 2.74
CA LEU A 99 -27.11 -15.69 1.66
C LEU A 99 -26.84 -14.43 0.83
N LEU A 100 -27.88 -13.74 0.38
CA LEU A 100 -27.75 -12.50 -0.38
C LEU A 100 -27.01 -11.41 0.41
N ALA A 101 -27.27 -11.28 1.72
CA ALA A 101 -26.56 -10.33 2.58
C ALA A 101 -25.07 -10.65 2.72
N THR A 102 -24.70 -11.92 2.92
CA THR A 102 -23.28 -12.31 3.00
C THR A 102 -22.57 -12.14 1.66
N LEU A 103 -23.25 -12.43 0.55
CA LEU A 103 -22.73 -12.21 -0.81
C LEU A 103 -22.54 -10.73 -1.12
N SER A 104 -23.47 -9.84 -0.71
CA SER A 104 -23.36 -8.40 -0.96
C SER A 104 -22.19 -7.77 -0.19
N ILE A 105 -21.99 -8.16 1.08
CA ILE A 105 -20.81 -7.75 1.88
C ILE A 105 -19.52 -8.18 1.17
N SER A 106 -19.50 -9.40 0.66
CA SER A 106 -18.33 -9.98 0.01
C SER A 106 -18.04 -9.32 -1.32
N TYR A 107 -19.09 -9.02 -2.09
CA TYR A 107 -19.00 -8.26 -3.32
C TYR A 107 -18.43 -6.88 -3.06
N ALA A 108 -18.92 -6.16 -2.04
CA ALA A 108 -18.41 -4.84 -1.66
C ALA A 108 -16.92 -4.88 -1.29
N ILE A 109 -16.48 -5.88 -0.50
CA ILE A 109 -15.07 -6.08 -0.14
C ILE A 109 -14.22 -6.34 -1.40
N ARG A 110 -14.68 -7.24 -2.29
CA ARG A 110 -13.97 -7.57 -3.54
C ARG A 110 -13.89 -6.37 -4.48
N TYR A 111 -14.98 -5.62 -4.62
CA TYR A 111 -15.06 -4.43 -5.46
C TYR A 111 -14.06 -3.37 -4.98
N HIS A 112 -14.10 -3.01 -3.69
CA HIS A 112 -13.17 -2.04 -3.11
C HIS A 112 -11.71 -2.47 -3.23
N ARG A 113 -11.45 -3.77 -3.11
CA ARG A 113 -10.11 -4.32 -3.31
C ARG A 113 -9.63 -4.18 -4.75
N ARG A 114 -10.50 -4.53 -5.71
CA ARG A 114 -10.19 -4.47 -7.14
C ARG A 114 -9.95 -3.03 -7.59
N GLU A 115 -10.75 -2.09 -7.12
CA GLU A 115 -10.56 -0.64 -7.33
C GLU A 115 -9.17 -0.15 -6.86
N LYS A 116 -8.78 -0.53 -5.64
CA LYS A 116 -7.44 -0.18 -5.10
C LYS A 116 -6.30 -0.79 -5.91
N GLU A 117 -6.44 -2.07 -6.27
CA GLU A 117 -5.43 -2.79 -7.04
C GLU A 117 -5.30 -2.22 -8.46
N ASN A 118 -6.42 -1.91 -9.12
CA ASN A 118 -6.43 -1.26 -10.41
C ASN A 118 -5.75 0.12 -10.36
N THR A 119 -6.06 0.92 -9.33
CA THR A 119 -5.45 2.25 -9.17
C THR A 119 -3.93 2.16 -9.02
N LEU A 120 -3.46 1.22 -8.18
CA LEU A 120 -2.03 0.99 -7.98
C LEU A 120 -1.35 0.50 -9.27
N ASN A 121 -1.96 -0.46 -9.97
CA ASN A 121 -1.45 -1.00 -11.22
C ASN A 121 -1.38 0.06 -12.32
N LEU A 122 -2.41 0.90 -12.44
CA LEU A 122 -2.41 2.01 -13.40
C LEU A 122 -1.32 3.04 -13.05
N THR A 123 -1.15 3.37 -11.77
CA THR A 123 -0.08 4.27 -11.33
C THR A 123 1.31 3.69 -11.63
N LEU A 124 1.50 2.40 -11.39
CA LEU A 124 2.74 1.69 -11.70
C LEU A 124 3.02 1.68 -13.21
N VAL A 125 2.00 1.45 -14.04
CA VAL A 125 2.13 1.51 -15.49
C VAL A 125 2.53 2.91 -15.94
N LEU A 126 1.90 3.97 -15.39
CA LEU A 126 2.27 5.35 -15.70
C LEU A 126 3.72 5.66 -15.31
N ALA A 127 4.14 5.24 -14.11
CA ALA A 127 5.52 5.39 -13.65
C ALA A 127 6.51 4.67 -14.59
N LYS A 128 6.24 3.41 -14.94
CA LYS A 128 7.06 2.64 -15.89
C LYS A 128 7.12 3.26 -17.28
N SER A 129 5.99 3.77 -17.78
CA SER A 129 5.95 4.44 -19.08
C SER A 129 6.78 5.71 -19.10
N LEU A 130 6.86 6.42 -17.96
CA LEU A 130 7.73 7.58 -17.83
C LEU A 130 9.21 7.17 -17.72
N ASP A 131 9.53 6.22 -16.85
CA ASP A 131 10.89 5.68 -16.69
C ASP A 131 11.43 5.16 -18.03
N ALA A 132 10.58 4.59 -18.90
CA ALA A 132 10.98 4.12 -20.23
C ALA A 132 11.40 5.25 -21.19
N ARG A 133 10.96 6.50 -20.98
CA ARG A 133 11.40 7.67 -21.78
C ARG A 133 12.78 8.16 -21.36
N ASP A 134 13.19 7.91 -20.12
CA ASP A 134 14.50 8.28 -19.61
C ASP A 134 15.40 7.04 -19.62
N LYS A 135 16.33 7.01 -20.59
CA LYS A 135 17.26 5.90 -20.87
C LYS A 135 18.04 5.39 -19.65
N TYR A 136 18.07 6.16 -18.56
CA TYR A 136 18.86 5.88 -17.36
C TYR A 136 18.03 5.40 -16.14
N THR A 137 16.71 5.21 -16.26
CA THR A 137 15.81 5.12 -15.08
C THR A 137 14.92 3.87 -14.99
N ALA A 138 15.27 2.76 -15.63
CA ALA A 138 14.48 1.53 -15.49
C ALA A 138 14.29 1.15 -14.00
N PHE A 139 13.04 1.09 -13.55
CA PHE A 139 12.63 0.79 -12.15
C PHE A 139 13.00 1.86 -11.10
N HIS A 140 13.47 3.04 -11.51
CA HIS A 140 13.85 4.12 -10.61
C HIS A 140 12.68 4.52 -9.69
N SER A 141 11.53 4.82 -10.29
CA SER A 141 10.34 5.26 -9.54
C SER A 141 9.89 4.21 -8.51
N GLU A 142 10.00 2.92 -8.85
CA GLU A 142 9.70 1.81 -7.93
C GLU A 142 10.69 1.71 -6.77
N ASN A 143 11.99 1.84 -7.06
CA ASN A 143 13.04 1.78 -6.03
C ASN A 143 12.89 2.93 -5.03
N VAL A 144 12.71 4.15 -5.54
CA VAL A 144 12.50 5.34 -4.70
C VAL A 144 11.27 5.16 -3.81
N ALA A 145 10.14 4.72 -4.39
CA ALA A 145 8.93 4.43 -3.63
C ALA A 145 9.17 3.38 -2.52
N MET A 146 9.96 2.34 -2.81
CA MET A 146 10.29 1.28 -1.86
C MET A 146 11.18 1.78 -0.72
N TYR A 147 12.23 2.55 -1.02
CA TYR A 147 13.11 3.13 0.00
C TYR A 147 12.32 4.11 0.89
N ALA A 148 11.52 4.99 0.29
CA ALA A 148 10.68 5.93 1.01
C ALA A 148 9.67 5.23 1.94
N TYR A 149 9.04 4.14 1.46
CA TYR A 149 8.17 3.29 2.28
C TYR A 149 8.90 2.68 3.48
N ARG A 150 10.13 2.17 3.28
CA ARG A 150 10.93 1.57 4.37
C ARG A 150 11.32 2.61 5.42
N ILE A 151 11.78 3.78 4.99
CA ILE A 151 12.08 4.91 5.89
C ILE A 151 10.85 5.25 6.71
N ALA A 152 9.70 5.46 6.05
CA ALA A 152 8.47 5.82 6.72
C ALA A 152 8.03 4.78 7.77
N LYS A 153 8.17 3.50 7.42
CA LYS A 153 7.85 2.37 8.30
C LYS A 153 8.78 2.30 9.51
N GLU A 154 10.08 2.54 9.31
CA GLU A 154 11.06 2.56 10.41
C GLU A 154 10.82 3.74 11.36
N MET A 155 10.35 4.88 10.84
CA MET A 155 9.90 6.03 11.64
C MET A 155 8.58 5.80 12.38
N GLY A 156 7.96 4.63 12.26
CA GLY A 156 6.71 4.29 12.97
C GLY A 156 5.44 4.95 12.39
N LEU A 157 5.50 5.46 11.15
CA LEU A 157 4.31 6.05 10.51
C LEU A 157 3.20 5.01 10.31
N SER A 158 1.96 5.49 10.29
CA SER A 158 0.81 4.64 10.02
C SER A 158 0.95 3.92 8.67
N GLN A 159 0.38 2.72 8.55
CA GLN A 159 0.41 2.02 7.27
C GLN A 159 -0.19 2.86 6.13
N LYS A 160 -1.29 3.58 6.41
CA LYS A 160 -1.91 4.46 5.42
C LYS A 160 -0.92 5.52 4.94
N SER A 161 -0.18 6.14 5.85
CA SER A 161 0.87 7.11 5.51
C SER A 161 1.98 6.48 4.67
N CYS A 162 2.44 5.28 5.05
CA CYS A 162 3.44 4.55 4.27
C CYS A 162 2.96 4.25 2.83
N GLU A 163 1.70 3.84 2.67
CA GLU A 163 1.08 3.61 1.36
C GLU A 163 0.98 4.91 0.52
N ARG A 164 0.72 6.06 1.15
CA ARG A 164 0.71 7.36 0.47
C ARG A 164 2.10 7.80 0.05
N ILE A 165 3.11 7.61 0.90
CA ILE A 165 4.52 7.91 0.57
C ILE A 165 4.98 7.03 -0.60
N TYR A 166 4.65 5.74 -0.57
CA TYR A 166 4.93 4.83 -1.70
C TYR A 166 4.29 5.33 -3.00
N LEU A 167 3.01 5.74 -2.95
CA LEU A 167 2.32 6.27 -4.13
C LEU A 167 2.93 7.60 -4.62
N GLY A 168 3.31 8.48 -3.70
CA GLY A 168 4.05 9.70 -4.00
C GLY A 168 5.38 9.41 -4.66
N GLY A 169 6.11 8.38 -4.22
CA GLY A 169 7.37 7.99 -4.84
C GLY A 169 7.23 7.39 -6.23
N LEU A 170 6.15 6.66 -6.52
CA LEU A 170 5.89 6.20 -7.90
C LEU A 170 5.61 7.37 -8.86
N LEU A 171 5.07 8.48 -8.35
CA LEU A 171 4.61 9.61 -9.16
C LEU A 171 5.50 10.84 -9.06
N HIS A 172 6.57 10.83 -8.26
CA HIS A 172 7.34 12.03 -7.92
C HIS A 172 7.85 12.75 -9.17
N ASP A 173 8.25 11.97 -10.17
CA ASP A 173 8.78 12.43 -11.43
C ASP A 173 7.74 12.62 -12.55
N ILE A 174 6.43 12.42 -12.29
CA ILE A 174 5.38 12.40 -13.34
C ILE A 174 5.40 13.62 -14.28
N GLY A 175 5.82 14.78 -13.77
CA GLY A 175 5.93 16.01 -14.54
C GLY A 175 7.05 16.03 -15.57
N LYS A 176 8.00 15.07 -15.57
CA LYS A 176 9.00 14.91 -16.62
C LYS A 176 8.36 14.68 -18.00
N ILE A 177 7.08 14.30 -18.05
CA ILE A 177 6.30 14.26 -19.29
C ILE A 177 6.31 15.59 -20.06
N GLY A 178 6.35 16.72 -19.33
CA GLY A 178 6.40 18.07 -19.87
C GLY A 178 7.80 18.57 -20.24
N VAL A 179 8.85 17.77 -20.02
CA VAL A 179 10.23 18.12 -20.37
C VAL A 179 10.55 17.58 -21.78
N PRO A 180 11.14 18.40 -22.68
CA PRO A 180 11.55 17.96 -24.01
C PRO A 180 12.51 16.76 -23.98
N GLU A 181 12.30 15.80 -24.88
CA GLU A 181 13.14 14.59 -24.96
C GLU A 181 14.60 14.91 -25.29
N SER A 182 14.84 15.96 -26.10
CA SER A 182 16.19 16.45 -26.42
C SER A 182 16.97 16.94 -25.20
N ILE A 183 16.27 17.40 -24.15
CA ILE A 183 16.86 17.81 -22.88
C ILE A 183 17.02 16.59 -21.96
N LEU A 184 15.98 15.77 -21.79
CA LEU A 184 16.02 14.59 -20.91
C LEU A 184 17.09 13.57 -21.31
N THR A 185 17.29 13.36 -22.61
CA THR A 185 18.22 12.33 -23.12
C THR A 185 19.58 12.89 -23.53
N LYS A 186 19.87 14.15 -23.19
CA LYS A 186 21.12 14.82 -23.57
C LYS A 186 22.32 14.13 -22.90
N PRO A 187 23.34 13.69 -23.65
CA PRO A 187 24.49 12.98 -23.09
C PRO A 187 25.52 13.93 -22.44
N SER A 188 25.49 15.23 -22.79
CA SER A 188 26.34 16.25 -22.20
C SER A 188 25.64 16.96 -21.04
N LYS A 189 26.40 17.74 -20.27
CA LYS A 189 25.83 18.57 -19.20
C LYS A 189 24.76 19.50 -19.76
N LEU A 190 23.67 19.66 -19.01
CA LEU A 190 22.63 20.63 -19.32
C LEU A 190 23.19 22.05 -19.15
N THR A 191 22.73 22.98 -20.00
CA THR A 191 22.93 24.41 -19.76
C THR A 191 22.04 24.86 -18.61
N GLU A 192 22.27 26.05 -18.06
CA GLU A 192 21.44 26.60 -16.98
C GLU A 192 19.98 26.77 -17.42
N GLU A 193 19.74 27.14 -18.68
CA GLU A 193 18.40 27.29 -19.26
C GLU A 193 17.70 25.92 -19.40
N GLU A 194 18.41 24.91 -19.87
CA GLU A 194 17.89 23.54 -19.97
C GLU A 194 17.60 22.96 -18.58
N TYR A 195 18.48 23.21 -17.61
CA TYR A 195 18.29 22.76 -16.24
C TYR A 195 17.11 23.48 -15.58
N ALA A 196 16.90 24.77 -15.88
CA ALA A 196 15.73 25.52 -15.41
C ALA A 196 14.41 24.93 -15.95
N ILE A 197 14.39 24.38 -17.16
CA ILE A 197 13.24 23.64 -17.69
C ILE A 197 13.02 22.35 -16.90
N VAL A 198 14.08 21.57 -16.64
CA VAL A 198 13.97 20.33 -15.84
C VAL A 198 13.45 20.62 -14.43
N LYS A 199 13.88 21.70 -13.78
CA LYS A 199 13.40 22.10 -12.43
C LYS A 199 11.89 22.37 -12.35
N GLN A 200 11.19 22.51 -13.47
CA GLN A 200 9.74 22.73 -13.48
C GLN A 200 8.94 21.44 -13.30
N HIS A 201 9.54 20.26 -13.47
CA HIS A 201 8.79 19.00 -13.42
C HIS A 201 8.03 18.74 -12.09
N PRO A 202 8.47 19.17 -10.89
CA PRO A 202 7.68 18.97 -9.67
C PRO A 202 6.36 19.76 -9.74
N SER A 203 6.43 21.00 -10.23
CA SER A 203 5.26 21.87 -10.42
C SER A 203 4.33 21.35 -11.52
N ILE A 204 4.88 20.92 -12.66
CA ILE A 204 4.10 20.31 -13.74
C ILE A 204 3.39 19.05 -13.23
N GLY A 205 4.12 18.18 -12.52
CA GLY A 205 3.57 16.96 -11.97
C GLY A 205 2.44 17.21 -10.99
N TYR A 206 2.63 18.14 -10.06
CA TYR A 206 1.58 18.58 -9.13
C TYR A 206 0.33 19.07 -9.87
N GLU A 207 0.50 19.96 -10.85
CA GLU A 207 -0.62 20.53 -11.63
C GLU A 207 -1.40 19.45 -12.39
N MET A 208 -0.71 18.43 -12.91
CA MET A 208 -1.36 17.30 -13.60
C MET A 208 -2.23 16.46 -12.67
N VAL A 209 -1.77 16.17 -11.45
CA VAL A 209 -2.42 15.19 -10.58
C VAL A 209 -3.24 15.78 -9.43
N LYS A 210 -3.16 17.09 -9.15
CA LYS A 210 -3.88 17.75 -8.03
C LYS A 210 -5.39 17.57 -8.06
N HIS A 211 -5.97 17.32 -9.23
CA HIS A 211 -7.41 17.13 -9.39
C HIS A 211 -7.89 15.76 -8.89
N ILE A 212 -7.00 14.78 -8.76
CA ILE A 212 -7.30 13.44 -8.27
C ILE A 212 -7.68 13.53 -6.78
N SER A 213 -8.95 13.26 -6.48
CA SER A 213 -9.51 13.32 -5.12
C SER A 213 -8.75 12.42 -4.14
N LEU A 214 -8.26 11.27 -4.63
CA LEU A 214 -7.48 10.32 -3.85
C LEU A 214 -6.14 10.88 -3.34
N PHE A 215 -5.59 11.95 -3.93
CA PHE A 215 -4.28 12.51 -3.56
C PHE A 215 -4.37 13.74 -2.67
N ARG A 216 -5.58 14.29 -2.48
CA ARG A 216 -5.76 15.50 -1.68
C ARG A 216 -5.47 15.25 -0.20
N ASN A 217 -4.79 16.21 0.43
CA ASN A 217 -4.57 16.30 1.87
C ASN A 217 -3.98 15.04 2.53
N ASN A 218 -3.14 14.29 1.82
CA ASN A 218 -2.56 13.05 2.34
C ASN A 218 -1.07 12.83 2.03
N GLY A 219 -0.38 13.89 1.60
CA GLY A 219 1.07 13.90 1.36
C GLY A 219 1.52 13.43 -0.03
N VAL A 220 0.67 12.84 -0.86
CA VAL A 220 1.06 12.40 -2.22
C VAL A 220 1.48 13.62 -3.07
N LEU A 221 0.67 14.68 -3.05
CA LEU A 221 0.97 15.90 -3.81
C LEU A 221 2.23 16.61 -3.30
N ASP A 222 2.48 16.57 -1.99
CA ASP A 222 3.68 17.15 -1.39
C ASP A 222 4.94 16.37 -1.78
N ALA A 223 4.84 15.04 -1.88
CA ALA A 223 5.92 14.19 -2.38
C ALA A 223 6.31 14.59 -3.81
N ILE A 224 5.33 14.86 -4.66
CA ILE A 224 5.56 15.26 -6.05
C ILE A 224 6.12 16.68 -6.13
N LEU A 225 5.54 17.63 -5.40
CA LEU A 225 5.90 19.05 -5.54
C LEU A 225 7.23 19.40 -4.89
N TYR A 226 7.58 18.77 -3.76
CA TYR A 226 8.67 19.22 -2.90
C TYR A 226 9.83 18.22 -2.75
N HIS A 227 9.86 17.09 -3.47
CA HIS A 227 10.95 16.10 -3.31
C HIS A 227 12.35 16.62 -3.64
N HIS A 228 12.46 17.76 -4.33
CA HIS A 228 13.72 18.46 -4.60
C HIS A 228 13.98 19.67 -3.67
N GLU A 229 13.14 19.90 -2.67
CA GLU A 229 13.47 20.80 -1.59
C GLU A 229 14.64 20.25 -0.77
N ARG A 230 15.50 21.15 -0.28
CA ARG A 230 16.69 20.81 0.49
C ARG A 230 16.55 21.35 1.90
N TYR A 231 17.01 20.59 2.89
CA TYR A 231 16.89 20.99 4.30
C TYR A 231 17.52 22.37 4.60
N ASP A 232 18.53 22.78 3.83
CA ASP A 232 19.21 24.08 3.88
C ASP A 232 18.50 25.23 3.14
N GLY A 233 17.32 25.01 2.57
CA GLY A 233 16.56 26.02 1.82
C GLY A 233 17.09 26.32 0.42
N LYS A 234 18.11 25.60 -0.07
CA LYS A 234 18.68 25.80 -1.42
C LYS A 234 18.01 24.93 -2.50
N GLY A 235 16.89 24.29 -2.15
CA GLY A 235 16.12 23.43 -3.04
C GLY A 235 15.15 24.21 -3.93
N TYR A 236 14.30 23.47 -4.62
CA TYR A 236 13.25 24.01 -5.48
C TYR A 236 11.98 23.15 -5.35
N PRO A 237 10.78 23.66 -5.69
CA PRO A 237 10.48 24.93 -6.36
C PRO A 237 10.26 26.16 -5.47
N LYS A 238 10.11 25.99 -4.15
CA LYS A 238 9.77 27.07 -3.21
C LYS A 238 10.95 27.49 -2.32
N GLY A 239 12.00 26.69 -2.21
CA GLY A 239 13.15 26.99 -1.35
C GLY A 239 12.80 26.87 0.13
N LEU A 240 11.93 25.92 0.47
CA LEU A 240 11.53 25.64 1.84
C LEU A 240 12.73 25.11 2.65
N ALA A 241 12.83 25.49 3.92
CA ALA A 241 13.95 25.09 4.77
C ALA A 241 13.50 24.27 5.98
N GLY A 242 14.36 23.37 6.44
CA GLY A 242 14.16 22.58 7.65
C GLY A 242 12.82 21.83 7.67
N GLU A 243 12.02 22.08 8.70
CA GLU A 243 10.74 21.40 8.92
C GLU A 243 9.56 22.02 8.18
N GLU A 244 9.74 23.17 7.52
CA GLU A 244 8.73 23.73 6.60
C GLU A 244 8.51 22.80 5.39
N ILE A 245 9.53 22.00 5.06
CA ILE A 245 9.44 20.95 4.06
C ILE A 245 8.56 19.82 4.61
N PRO A 246 7.47 19.42 3.92
CA PRO A 246 6.64 18.30 4.33
C PRO A 246 7.47 17.04 4.59
N GLN A 247 7.18 16.32 5.68
CA GLN A 247 7.97 15.15 6.09
C GLN A 247 8.10 14.11 4.96
N VAL A 248 7.04 13.89 4.18
CA VAL A 248 7.06 13.02 3.00
C VAL A 248 8.12 13.45 1.98
N ALA A 249 8.25 14.74 1.69
CA ALA A 249 9.22 15.25 0.74
C ALA A 249 10.66 15.11 1.26
N ARG A 250 10.88 15.32 2.57
CA ARG A 250 12.19 15.05 3.20
C ARG A 250 12.59 13.57 3.12
N ILE A 251 11.62 12.65 3.27
CA ILE A 251 11.84 11.21 3.05
C ILE A 251 12.19 10.93 1.58
N MET A 252 11.43 11.52 0.65
CA MET A 252 11.63 11.36 -0.79
C MET A 252 13.03 11.81 -1.23
N ALA A 253 13.51 12.95 -0.74
CA ALA A 253 14.83 13.49 -1.11
C ALA A 253 15.98 12.51 -0.83
N ILE A 254 15.92 11.79 0.31
CA ILE A 254 16.92 10.77 0.66
C ILE A 254 16.75 9.52 -0.22
N ALA A 255 15.52 9.05 -0.40
CA ALA A 255 15.22 7.88 -1.22
C ALA A 255 15.64 8.05 -2.68
N ASP A 256 15.32 9.19 -3.28
CA ASP A 256 15.67 9.56 -4.65
C ASP A 256 17.18 9.68 -4.83
N SER A 257 17.86 10.41 -3.94
CA SER A 257 19.32 10.56 -3.98
C SER A 257 20.04 9.21 -3.83
N PHE A 258 19.55 8.33 -2.94
CA PHE A 258 20.13 7.01 -2.77
C PHE A 258 19.98 6.14 -4.02
N ASP A 259 18.79 6.12 -4.64
CA ASP A 259 18.61 5.38 -5.89
C ASP A 259 19.50 5.94 -6.98
N ALA A 260 19.51 7.26 -7.20
CA ALA A 260 20.33 7.91 -8.22
C ALA A 260 21.84 7.61 -8.08
N MET A 261 22.34 7.45 -6.85
CA MET A 261 23.73 7.09 -6.57
C MET A 261 24.02 5.59 -6.77
N THR A 262 23.01 4.72 -6.67
CA THR A 262 23.18 3.25 -6.66
C THR A 262 22.61 2.53 -7.90
N SER A 263 21.86 3.23 -8.76
CA SER A 263 21.26 2.68 -9.98
C SER A 263 22.11 2.92 -11.24
N ARG A 264 22.92 3.97 -11.27
CA ARG A 264 23.65 4.44 -12.48
C ARG A 264 24.94 3.70 -12.83
N ARG A 265 25.44 2.80 -11.97
CA ARG A 265 26.79 2.22 -12.12
C ARG A 265 26.73 0.70 -12.15
N GLY A 266 26.80 0.15 -13.36
CA GLY A 266 26.87 -1.30 -13.56
C GLY A 266 27.98 -1.94 -12.71
N TYR A 267 27.65 -3.08 -12.10
CA TYR A 267 28.56 -4.08 -11.51
C TYR A 267 29.41 -3.70 -10.28
N ARG A 268 29.22 -2.55 -9.61
CA ARG A 268 29.94 -2.20 -8.35
C ARG A 268 29.02 -1.93 -7.15
N ALA A 269 27.95 -2.72 -7.02
CA ALA A 269 26.90 -2.57 -5.99
C ALA A 269 27.42 -2.21 -4.59
N GLN A 270 28.41 -2.93 -4.06
CA GLN A 270 28.98 -2.65 -2.73
C GLN A 270 29.70 -1.30 -2.66
N THR A 271 30.43 -0.92 -3.71
CA THR A 271 31.14 0.37 -3.76
C THR A 271 30.15 1.54 -3.85
N ASP A 272 29.04 1.35 -4.55
CA ASP A 272 28.02 2.37 -4.73
C ASP A 272 27.20 2.61 -3.45
N ILE A 273 26.92 1.56 -2.65
CA ILE A 273 26.30 1.72 -1.32
C ILE A 273 27.22 2.51 -0.39
N HIS A 274 28.51 2.12 -0.28
CA HIS A 274 29.44 2.84 0.59
C HIS A 274 29.61 4.30 0.17
N TYR A 275 29.61 4.57 -1.13
CA TYR A 275 29.60 5.94 -1.66
C TYR A 275 28.33 6.69 -1.25
N ALA A 276 27.15 6.11 -1.49
CA ALA A 276 25.87 6.73 -1.15
C ALA A 276 25.74 7.01 0.36
N VAL A 277 26.16 6.07 1.21
CA VAL A 277 26.21 6.24 2.67
C VAL A 277 27.11 7.40 3.08
N ARG A 278 28.30 7.53 2.47
CA ARG A 278 29.20 8.65 2.77
C ARG A 278 28.59 9.99 2.34
N GLU A 279 27.98 10.06 1.16
CA GLU A 279 27.35 11.29 0.68
C GLU A 279 26.13 11.68 1.52
N ILE A 280 25.30 10.72 1.94
CA ILE A 280 24.17 11.00 2.84
C ILE A 280 24.66 11.51 4.19
N ARG A 281 25.70 10.90 4.77
CA ARG A 281 26.31 11.39 6.03
C ARG A 281 26.88 12.80 5.88
N LYS A 282 27.59 13.07 4.78
CA LYS A 282 28.23 14.36 4.50
C LYS A 282 27.21 15.49 4.33
N ASN A 283 26.06 15.20 3.70
CA ASN A 283 25.03 16.19 3.41
C ASN A 283 23.88 16.20 4.44
N LYS A 284 24.10 15.60 5.61
CA LYS A 284 23.18 15.62 6.75
C LYS A 284 23.05 17.04 7.30
N GLY A 285 21.82 17.52 7.50
CA GLY A 285 21.53 18.89 7.95
C GLY A 285 21.71 19.96 6.87
N THR A 286 22.13 19.59 5.65
CA THR A 286 22.19 20.50 4.50
C THR A 286 21.21 20.06 3.41
N GLN A 287 21.54 19.03 2.64
CA GLN A 287 20.60 18.49 1.66
C GLN A 287 19.48 17.70 2.35
N PHE A 288 19.86 16.91 3.36
CA PHE A 288 18.98 15.92 3.97
C PHE A 288 18.61 16.30 5.40
N ASP A 289 17.38 15.99 5.76
CA ASP A 289 16.94 16.04 7.16
C ASP A 289 17.83 15.14 8.02
N PRO A 290 18.39 15.65 9.13
CA PRO A 290 19.32 14.90 9.94
C PRO A 290 18.71 13.67 10.60
N VAL A 291 17.46 13.74 11.07
CA VAL A 291 16.77 12.64 11.74
C VAL A 291 16.45 11.54 10.74
N ILE A 292 15.93 11.91 9.56
CA ILE A 292 15.54 10.94 8.54
C ILE A 292 16.78 10.30 7.91
N ALA A 293 17.87 11.05 7.74
CA ALA A 293 19.14 10.51 7.27
C ALA A 293 19.69 9.43 8.22
N ASP A 294 19.64 9.65 9.54
CA ASP A 294 20.07 8.65 10.53
C ASP A 294 19.22 7.38 10.45
N VAL A 295 17.90 7.52 10.36
CA VAL A 295 16.98 6.38 10.18
C VAL A 295 17.33 5.59 8.93
N PHE A 296 17.56 6.26 7.80
CA PHE A 296 17.90 5.58 6.57
C PHE A 296 19.26 4.88 6.64
N LEU A 297 20.26 5.51 7.26
CA LEU A 297 21.58 4.92 7.45
C LEU A 297 21.53 3.65 8.32
N GLN A 298 20.69 3.62 9.36
CA GLN A 298 20.46 2.42 10.17
C GLN A 298 19.81 1.29 9.35
N ILE A 299 18.87 1.61 8.44
CA ILE A 299 18.29 0.62 7.53
C ILE A 299 19.38 0.03 6.63
N VAL A 300 20.22 0.88 6.03
CA VAL A 300 21.30 0.45 5.13
C VAL A 300 22.34 -0.39 5.87
N GLU A 301 22.72 -0.01 7.09
CA GLU A 301 23.67 -0.77 7.92
C GLU A 301 23.13 -2.16 8.27
N ARG A 302 21.83 -2.26 8.57
CA ARG A 302 21.17 -3.52 8.90
C ARG A 302 20.95 -4.43 7.69
N GLU A 303 20.63 -3.87 6.53
CA GLU A 303 20.30 -4.65 5.32
C GLU A 303 21.52 -4.88 4.40
N GLY A 304 22.57 -4.07 4.48
CA GLY A 304 23.75 -4.20 3.62
C GLY A 304 23.38 -4.20 2.14
N GLU A 305 23.89 -5.17 1.37
CA GLU A 305 23.59 -5.34 -0.06
C GLU A 305 22.14 -5.78 -0.32
N ASP A 306 21.46 -6.37 0.68
CA ASP A 306 20.07 -6.82 0.52
C ASP A 306 19.09 -5.67 0.31
N ILE A 307 19.51 -4.44 0.63
CA ILE A 307 18.72 -3.25 0.32
C ILE A 307 18.52 -3.10 -1.19
N LEU A 308 19.49 -3.55 -2.00
CA LEU A 308 19.46 -3.51 -3.47
C LEU A 308 18.88 -4.79 -4.09
N SER A 309 19.03 -5.96 -3.47
CA SER A 309 18.56 -7.24 -4.05
C SER A 309 17.03 -7.39 -4.07
N ARG A 310 16.32 -6.66 -3.19
CA ARG A 310 14.85 -6.60 -3.18
C ARG A 310 14.23 -5.82 -4.36
N ARG A 311 15.03 -5.45 -5.37
CA ARG A 311 14.62 -4.92 -6.69
C ARG A 311 13.72 -5.88 -7.47
N GLU A 312 13.87 -7.20 -7.27
CA GLU A 312 13.22 -8.22 -8.12
C GLU A 312 11.92 -8.81 -7.53
N GLU A 313 11.71 -8.76 -6.22
CA GLU A 313 10.50 -9.32 -5.60
C GLU A 313 9.24 -8.46 -5.81
N THR A 314 9.40 -7.15 -6.01
CA THR A 314 8.29 -6.18 -6.11
C THR A 314 7.55 -6.20 -7.44
N VAL A 315 8.11 -6.82 -8.47
CA VAL A 315 7.37 -7.15 -9.71
C VAL A 315 6.25 -8.16 -9.42
N ARG A 316 6.30 -8.87 -8.28
CA ARG A 316 5.17 -9.65 -7.77
C ARG A 316 4.33 -8.78 -6.86
N LEU A 317 3.29 -8.18 -7.44
CA LEU A 317 2.18 -7.59 -6.70
C LEU A 317 1.80 -8.50 -5.52
N PRO A 318 1.45 -7.97 -4.32
CA PRO A 318 1.18 -8.75 -3.10
C PRO A 318 0.00 -9.75 -3.17
N ASN A 319 -0.48 -10.14 -4.35
CA ASN A 319 -1.64 -11.04 -4.56
C ASN A 319 -1.55 -12.00 -5.75
N GLN A 320 -0.42 -12.15 -6.44
CA GLN A 320 -0.34 -13.18 -7.50
C GLN A 320 -0.30 -14.63 -6.98
N ASP A 321 -0.26 -14.85 -5.67
CA ASP A 321 -0.45 -16.19 -5.12
C ASP A 321 -1.93 -16.59 -5.10
N LYS A 322 -2.21 -17.53 -6.01
CA LYS A 322 -3.33 -18.49 -6.12
C LYS A 322 -4.42 -18.10 -7.12
N GLY A 323 -4.27 -18.63 -8.34
CA GLY A 323 -5.44 -18.98 -9.15
C GLY A 323 -5.23 -19.08 -10.66
N THR A 324 -4.30 -19.91 -11.14
CA THR A 324 -4.36 -20.48 -12.51
C THR A 324 -3.44 -21.69 -12.63
N HIS A 325 -3.86 -22.81 -12.05
CA HIS A 325 -3.61 -24.10 -12.69
C HIS A 325 -4.91 -24.49 -13.37
N LEU A 326 -5.07 -24.03 -14.62
CA LEU A 326 -5.94 -24.67 -15.58
C LEU A 326 -4.99 -25.26 -16.63
N ARG A 327 -4.84 -26.59 -16.56
CA ARG A 327 -4.57 -27.40 -17.74
C ARG A 327 -5.88 -27.57 -18.49
#